data_AF-A0A5N4EB22-F1
#
_entry.id   AF-A0A5N4EB22-F1
#
_cell.length_a   1.000
_cell.length_b   1.000
_cell.length_c   1.000
_cell.angle_alpha   90.00
_cell.angle_beta   90.00
_cell.angle_gamma   90.00
#
_symmetry.space_group_name_H-M   'P 1'
#
loop_
_entity.id
_entity.type
_entity.pdbx_description
1 polymer ?
#
loop_
_entity_poly.entity_id
_entity_poly.type
_entity_poly.pdbx_seq_one_letter_code
_entity_poly.pdbx_strand_id
1 'polypeptide(L)'
;MDLRQFADNGIGLTFASDGSFPSDEGSSQEVSESLFVGESRNYGFPGGQNKYVGTGGIDQKPRTLPRNRTFPIRGFQIYDGPIHLTRCTFKKFVPTPDRYTSAVGFLMKNSWQITPRNNISLVKFGPHVFLNVFFGKPGPWFEDCELDGDKNSIFHDTDGSVTGYKDAYVGRIDNYLIRHPSCVNVTKWNAVVCSGNYAQVDRTLCDA
;
A
#
# COMPACT_ATOMS: atom_id res chain seq x y z
N MET A 1 -13.37 -6.02 22.46
CA MET A 1 -13.26 -5.62 21.04
C MET A 1 -12.20 -6.50 20.42
N ASP A 2 -12.60 -7.36 19.48
CA ASP A 2 -11.67 -8.26 18.79
C ASP A 2 -10.89 -7.49 17.73
N LEU A 3 -9.69 -7.02 18.07
CA LEU A 3 -8.75 -6.48 17.10
C LEU A 3 -8.35 -7.58 16.11
N ARG A 4 -8.76 -7.44 14.85
CA ARG A 4 -8.25 -8.27 13.76
C ARG A 4 -6.78 -7.92 13.54
N GLN A 5 -5.92 -8.94 13.54
CA GLN A 5 -4.47 -8.77 13.60
C GLN A 5 -3.78 -9.51 12.47
N PHE A 6 -2.92 -8.79 11.74
CA PHE A 6 -2.08 -9.33 10.67
C PHE A 6 -0.63 -9.10 11.06
N ALA A 7 0.18 -10.16 11.11
CA ALA A 7 1.58 -10.06 11.53
C ALA A 7 2.49 -10.94 10.67
N ASP A 8 3.73 -10.50 10.47
CA ASP A 8 4.81 -11.28 9.82
C ASP A 8 4.49 -11.73 8.38
N ASN A 9 3.57 -11.04 7.71
CA ASN A 9 3.15 -11.33 6.33
C ASN A 9 4.00 -10.56 5.31
N GLY A 10 4.17 -11.13 4.12
CA GLY A 10 4.79 -10.41 2.99
C GLY A 10 3.85 -9.32 2.46
N ILE A 11 2.57 -9.65 2.39
CA ILE A 11 1.47 -8.73 2.15
C ILE A 11 0.43 -9.05 3.23
N GLY A 12 0.15 -8.11 4.13
CA GLY A 12 -0.75 -8.37 5.25
C GLY A 12 -2.20 -8.59 4.80
N LEU A 13 -2.68 -7.74 3.88
CA LEU A 13 -3.98 -7.87 3.26
C LEU A 13 -4.02 -7.12 1.92
N THR A 14 -4.71 -7.70 0.94
CA THR A 14 -5.03 -7.09 -0.35
C THR A 14 -6.52 -7.33 -0.59
N PHE A 15 -7.23 -6.33 -1.11
CA PHE A 15 -8.50 -6.57 -1.77
C PHE A 15 -8.39 -6.23 -3.25
N ALA A 16 -9.28 -6.84 -4.03
CA ALA A 16 -9.50 -6.54 -5.43
C ALA A 16 -11.01 -6.43 -5.60
N SER A 17 -11.50 -5.26 -5.95
CA SER A 17 -12.84 -5.04 -6.48
C SER A 17 -12.61 -4.17 -7.70
N ASP A 18 -13.20 -4.58 -8.80
CA ASP A 18 -13.14 -3.87 -10.08
C ASP A 18 -13.93 -2.55 -9.94
N GLY A 19 -14.93 -2.53 -9.06
CA GLY A 19 -15.79 -1.39 -8.76
C GLY A 19 -16.46 -0.78 -9.99
N SER A 20 -16.49 -1.55 -11.07
CA SER A 20 -16.74 -1.11 -12.44
C SER A 20 -17.80 -1.99 -13.10
N PHE A 21 -18.42 -1.42 -14.12
CA PHE A 21 -19.48 -2.09 -14.86
C PHE A 21 -18.85 -3.06 -15.88
N PRO A 22 -19.41 -4.28 -16.09
CA PRO A 22 -20.60 -4.84 -15.46
C PRO A 22 -20.30 -5.72 -14.24
N SER A 23 -19.04 -5.84 -13.83
CA SER A 23 -18.57 -6.85 -12.87
C SER A 23 -19.17 -6.69 -11.48
N ASP A 24 -19.12 -5.48 -10.92
CA ASP A 24 -19.31 -5.25 -9.48
C ASP A 24 -19.61 -3.76 -9.14
N GLU A 25 -20.47 -3.13 -9.94
CA GLU A 25 -20.92 -1.74 -9.74
C GLU A 25 -21.43 -1.50 -8.30
N GLY A 26 -20.90 -0.46 -7.66
CA GLY A 26 -21.30 -0.07 -6.30
C GLY A 26 -20.70 -0.93 -5.18
N SER A 27 -19.90 -1.95 -5.51
CA SER A 27 -19.15 -2.70 -4.51
C SER A 27 -18.02 -1.84 -3.92
N SER A 28 -17.78 -2.02 -2.62
CA SER A 28 -16.68 -1.39 -1.90
C SER A 28 -16.18 -2.35 -0.82
N GLN A 29 -14.91 -2.20 -0.46
CA GLN A 29 -14.24 -3.10 0.47
C GLN A 29 -13.75 -2.30 1.66
N GLU A 30 -14.12 -2.70 2.88
CA GLU A 30 -13.70 -2.00 4.09
C GLU A 30 -12.79 -2.86 4.96
N VAL A 31 -11.70 -2.24 5.44
CA VAL A 31 -10.92 -2.71 6.58
C VAL A 31 -11.02 -1.66 7.66
N SER A 32 -11.57 -2.06 8.80
CA SER A 32 -11.61 -1.21 9.97
C SER A 32 -11.03 -1.88 11.21
N GLU A 33 -10.56 -1.04 12.15
CA GLU A 33 -10.23 -1.44 13.53
C GLU A 33 -9.22 -2.60 13.64
N SER A 34 -8.28 -2.62 12.69
CA SER A 34 -7.30 -3.70 12.55
C SER A 34 -5.88 -3.26 12.91
N LEU A 35 -5.06 -4.20 13.37
CA LEU A 35 -3.64 -4.00 13.68
C LEU A 35 -2.78 -4.78 12.69
N PHE A 36 -1.89 -4.06 12.00
CA PHE A 36 -0.89 -4.61 11.10
C PHE A 36 0.50 -4.50 11.75
N VAL A 37 1.22 -5.61 11.83
CA VAL A 37 2.55 -5.69 12.44
C VAL A 37 3.54 -6.26 11.43
N GLY A 38 4.49 -5.45 10.96
CA GLY A 38 5.49 -5.92 10.00
C GLY A 38 6.36 -7.04 10.58
N GLU A 39 6.94 -6.79 11.75
CA GLU A 39 7.80 -7.75 12.46
C GLU A 39 7.35 -7.96 13.91
N SER A 40 6.68 -9.09 14.19
CA SER A 40 6.33 -9.49 15.56
C SER A 40 7.55 -10.00 16.35
N ARG A 41 7.32 -10.43 17.61
CA ARG A 41 8.36 -11.08 18.43
C ARG A 41 8.64 -12.53 18.03
N ASN A 42 7.88 -13.07 17.07
CA ASN A 42 8.09 -14.42 16.56
C ASN A 42 9.14 -14.40 15.44
N TYR A 43 10.34 -14.91 15.72
CA TYR A 43 11.41 -15.03 14.72
C TYR A 43 11.20 -16.20 13.75
N GLY A 44 10.21 -17.05 14.03
CA GLY A 44 10.01 -18.32 13.34
C GLY A 44 11.16 -19.30 13.57
N PHE A 45 11.11 -20.41 12.83
CA PHE A 45 12.09 -21.49 12.90
C PHE A 45 12.63 -21.81 11.50
N PRO A 46 13.95 -21.73 11.27
CA PRO A 46 14.57 -22.15 10.02
C PRO A 46 14.41 -23.66 9.82
N GLY A 47 13.48 -24.07 8.96
CA GLY A 47 13.19 -25.48 8.69
C GLY A 47 11.75 -25.74 8.26
N GLY A 48 11.46 -26.99 7.92
CA GLY A 48 10.14 -27.38 7.40
C GLY A 48 9.82 -26.67 6.08
N GLN A 49 8.67 -26.00 6.02
CA GLN A 49 8.24 -25.24 4.83
C GLN A 49 8.82 -23.81 4.76
N ASN A 50 9.55 -23.37 5.79
CA ASN A 50 10.15 -22.03 5.82
C ASN A 50 11.43 -22.00 4.97
N LYS A 51 11.26 -21.69 3.68
CA LYS A 51 12.36 -21.67 2.70
C LYS A 51 13.23 -20.42 2.73
N TYR A 52 12.75 -19.36 3.39
CA TYR A 52 13.40 -18.06 3.36
C TYR A 52 13.78 -17.60 4.77
N VAL A 53 15.04 -17.20 4.91
CA VAL A 53 15.61 -16.61 6.13
C VAL A 53 16.37 -15.35 5.76
N GLY A 54 16.41 -14.41 6.69
CA GLY A 54 17.21 -13.21 6.54
C GLY A 54 17.17 -12.35 7.79
N THR A 55 17.82 -11.20 7.71
CA THR A 55 17.88 -10.25 8.81
C THR A 55 16.54 -9.54 8.99
N GLY A 56 16.07 -9.44 10.24
CA GLY A 56 14.94 -8.61 10.62
C GLY A 56 15.31 -7.13 10.66
N GLY A 57 14.38 -6.24 10.34
CA GLY A 57 14.57 -4.80 10.39
C GLY A 57 14.66 -4.23 11.81
N ILE A 58 13.95 -4.83 12.78
CA ILE A 58 13.82 -4.26 14.14
C ILE A 58 15.11 -4.39 14.96
N ASP A 59 15.66 -5.59 15.05
CA ASP A 59 16.78 -5.91 15.94
C ASP A 59 17.99 -6.52 15.23
N GLN A 60 17.94 -6.55 13.89
CA GLN A 60 18.99 -7.09 13.03
C GLN A 60 19.33 -8.55 13.32
N LYS A 61 18.41 -9.31 13.90
CA LYS A 61 18.61 -10.76 14.13
C LYS A 61 18.07 -11.58 12.96
N PRO A 62 18.62 -12.79 12.73
CA PRO A 62 18.05 -13.73 11.78
C PRO A 62 16.61 -14.11 12.14
N ARG A 63 15.74 -14.18 11.13
CA ARG A 63 14.37 -14.66 11.25
C ARG A 63 13.89 -15.31 9.96
N THR A 64 12.83 -16.11 10.04
CA THR A 64 12.11 -16.58 8.85
C THR A 64 11.41 -15.41 8.16
N LEU A 65 11.36 -15.46 6.83
CA LEU A 65 10.73 -14.45 6.00
C LEU A 65 9.53 -15.06 5.26
N PRO A 66 8.45 -14.29 5.05
CA PRO A 66 7.25 -14.78 4.37
C PRO A 66 7.50 -15.12 2.89
N ARG A 67 8.53 -14.52 2.29
CA ARG A 67 8.98 -14.73 0.92
C ARG A 67 10.50 -14.48 0.85
N ASN A 68 11.04 -14.36 -0.36
CA ASN A 68 12.44 -14.07 -0.63
C ASN A 68 13.00 -12.90 0.20
N ARG A 69 14.32 -12.94 0.51
CA ARG A 69 15.06 -11.95 1.29
C ARG A 69 14.81 -10.50 0.90
N THR A 70 14.65 -10.22 -0.40
CA THR A 70 14.46 -8.87 -0.94
C THR A 70 13.00 -8.51 -1.18
N PHE A 71 12.05 -9.42 -0.92
CA PHE A 71 10.64 -9.21 -1.21
C PHE A 71 10.08 -8.02 -0.43
N PRO A 72 9.63 -6.94 -1.10
CA PRO A 72 9.16 -5.74 -0.43
C PRO A 72 7.87 -6.03 0.37
N ILE A 73 7.93 -5.81 1.68
CA ILE A 73 6.83 -6.10 2.61
C ILE A 73 5.87 -4.92 2.68
N ARG A 74 4.57 -5.19 2.71
CA ARG A 74 3.54 -4.17 2.96
C ARG A 74 2.46 -4.68 3.92
N GLY A 75 2.03 -3.82 4.84
CA GLY A 75 0.95 -4.13 5.77
C GLY A 75 -0.38 -4.26 5.04
N PHE A 76 -0.78 -3.18 4.36
CA PHE A 76 -1.94 -3.16 3.48
C PHE A 76 -1.51 -2.91 2.04
N GLN A 77 -2.09 -3.64 1.10
CA GLN A 77 -1.85 -3.46 -0.33
C GLN A 77 -3.13 -2.94 -1.02
N ILE A 78 -3.02 -1.75 -1.59
CA ILE A 78 -4.04 -1.16 -2.46
C ILE A 78 -3.94 -1.83 -3.83
N TYR A 79 -5.08 -2.26 -4.34
CA TYR A 79 -5.22 -2.78 -5.69
C TYR A 79 -6.66 -2.54 -6.13
N ASP A 80 -6.84 -2.08 -7.36
CA ASP A 80 -8.18 -1.94 -7.99
C ASP A 80 -9.05 -0.90 -7.26
N GLY A 81 -10.06 -1.34 -6.51
CA GLY A 81 -10.90 -0.56 -5.59
C GLY A 81 -12.25 -0.18 -6.18
N PRO A 82 -13.20 0.36 -5.37
CA PRO A 82 -12.96 1.18 -4.18
C PRO A 82 -12.70 0.44 -2.86
N ILE A 83 -11.67 0.89 -2.13
CA ILE A 83 -11.32 0.40 -0.79
C ILE A 83 -11.45 1.51 0.25
N HIS A 84 -11.89 1.16 1.46
CA HIS A 84 -11.88 1.99 2.66
C HIS A 84 -10.98 1.36 3.73
N LEU A 85 -9.84 1.98 4.02
CA LEU A 85 -8.96 1.59 5.12
C LEU A 85 -9.11 2.61 6.25
N THR A 86 -9.76 2.22 7.36
CA THR A 86 -10.08 3.14 8.45
C THR A 86 -9.74 2.63 9.85
N ARG A 87 -9.37 3.51 10.78
CA ARG A 87 -9.11 3.14 12.20
C ARG A 87 -8.07 2.02 12.37
N CYS A 88 -7.18 1.84 11.41
CA CYS A 88 -6.14 0.81 11.44
C CYS A 88 -4.85 1.32 12.07
N THR A 89 -4.12 0.45 12.76
CA THR A 89 -2.81 0.76 13.32
C THR A 89 -1.74 -0.07 12.66
N PHE A 90 -0.62 0.56 12.28
CA PHE A 90 0.55 -0.09 11.71
C PHE A 90 1.72 0.01 12.69
N LYS A 91 2.48 -1.07 12.89
CA LYS A 91 3.67 -1.10 13.76
C LYS A 91 4.77 -1.94 13.14
N LYS A 92 6.04 -1.58 13.43
CA LYS A 92 7.21 -2.43 13.14
C LYS A 92 7.40 -2.76 11.66
N PHE A 93 7.22 -1.77 10.79
CA PHE A 93 7.56 -1.80 9.37
C PHE A 93 8.92 -1.10 9.17
N VAL A 94 10.00 -1.85 9.37
CA VAL A 94 11.39 -1.34 9.30
C VAL A 94 12.11 -1.99 8.12
N PRO A 95 12.64 -1.21 7.16
CA PRO A 95 13.39 -1.75 6.05
C PRO A 95 14.75 -2.29 6.50
N THR A 96 15.33 -3.17 5.70
CA THR A 96 16.75 -3.51 5.74
C THR A 96 17.45 -2.98 4.49
N PRO A 97 18.79 -3.02 4.40
CA PRO A 97 19.48 -2.68 3.15
C PRO A 97 18.98 -3.46 1.92
N ASP A 98 18.46 -4.67 2.14
CA ASP A 98 18.00 -5.57 1.07
C ASP A 98 16.50 -5.47 0.78
N ARG A 99 15.69 -4.97 1.72
CA ARG A 99 14.24 -5.16 1.71
C ARG A 99 13.49 -3.90 2.13
N TYR A 100 12.65 -3.41 1.23
CA TYR A 100 11.66 -2.39 1.56
C TYR A 100 10.57 -2.95 2.47
N THR A 101 10.06 -2.11 3.37
CA THR A 101 8.96 -2.48 4.25
C THR A 101 8.14 -1.22 4.53
N SER A 102 6.85 -1.24 4.19
CA SER A 102 5.93 -0.10 4.37
C SER A 102 4.62 -0.51 5.04
N ALA A 103 3.96 0.44 5.69
CA ALA A 103 2.64 0.21 6.26
C ALA A 103 1.59 0.02 5.16
N VAL A 104 1.54 0.93 4.18
CA VAL A 104 0.69 0.85 3.00
C VAL A 104 1.56 0.77 1.74
N GLY A 105 1.11 0.02 0.73
CA GLY A 105 1.72 -0.02 -0.59
C GLY A 105 0.70 -0.43 -1.64
N PHE A 106 1.15 -0.58 -2.88
CA PHE A 106 0.30 -0.96 -4.02
C PHE A 106 0.61 -2.37 -4.50
N LEU A 107 -0.30 -2.98 -5.27
CA LEU A 107 0.02 -4.16 -6.06
C LEU A 107 1.22 -3.82 -6.96
N MET A 108 2.18 -4.73 -6.99
CA MET A 108 3.36 -4.58 -7.84
C MET A 108 3.06 -5.11 -9.23
N LYS A 109 3.64 -4.48 -10.25
CA LYS A 109 3.51 -4.92 -11.64
C LYS A 109 2.06 -4.92 -12.07
N ASN A 110 1.36 -3.85 -11.69
CA ASN A 110 -0.06 -3.75 -11.90
C ASN A 110 -0.32 -3.27 -13.33
N SER A 111 -0.88 -4.14 -14.17
CA SER A 111 -1.34 -3.77 -15.52
C SER A 111 -2.75 -3.17 -15.55
N TRP A 112 -3.47 -3.22 -14.43
CA TRP A 112 -4.89 -2.85 -14.36
C TRP A 112 -5.07 -1.50 -13.68
N GLN A 113 -6.15 -0.80 -14.05
CA GLN A 113 -6.48 0.50 -13.50
C GLN A 113 -6.63 0.51 -11.98
N ILE A 114 -6.45 1.68 -11.36
CA ILE A 114 -6.73 1.92 -9.94
C ILE A 114 -7.72 3.07 -9.83
N THR A 115 -8.73 2.91 -8.96
CA THR A 115 -9.70 3.98 -8.72
C THR A 115 -9.14 5.06 -7.79
N PRO A 116 -9.41 6.36 -8.02
CA PRO A 116 -9.09 7.43 -7.06
C PRO A 116 -9.98 7.38 -5.80
N ARG A 117 -10.97 6.47 -5.75
CA ARG A 117 -11.88 6.27 -4.60
C ARG A 117 -11.34 5.30 -3.54
N ASN A 118 -10.05 4.95 -3.61
CA ASN A 118 -9.38 4.23 -2.55
C ASN A 118 -9.11 5.21 -1.39
N ASN A 119 -9.88 5.11 -0.31
CA ASN A 119 -9.89 6.08 0.77
C ASN A 119 -9.19 5.53 2.01
N ILE A 120 -8.32 6.34 2.61
CA ILE A 120 -7.66 6.06 3.87
C ILE A 120 -8.05 7.15 4.89
N SER A 121 -8.34 6.71 6.12
CA SER A 121 -8.72 7.60 7.23
C SER A 121 -8.36 7.02 8.59
N LEU A 122 -8.21 7.87 9.59
CA LEU A 122 -8.07 7.50 11.00
C LEU A 122 -6.98 6.46 11.27
N VAL A 123 -5.98 6.35 10.39
CA VAL A 123 -4.89 5.38 10.57
C VAL A 123 -3.86 5.91 11.55
N LYS A 124 -3.13 5.00 12.20
CA LYS A 124 -2.07 5.33 13.13
C LYS A 124 -0.80 4.59 12.77
N PHE A 125 0.29 5.32 12.58
CA PHE A 125 1.62 4.74 12.43
C PHE A 125 2.31 4.75 13.79
N GLY A 126 2.35 3.57 14.41
CA GLY A 126 2.98 3.37 15.71
C GLY A 126 4.51 3.26 15.61
N PRO A 127 5.16 2.83 16.70
CA PRO A 127 6.62 2.73 16.75
C PRO A 127 7.19 1.85 15.62
N HIS A 128 8.36 2.25 15.14
CA HIS A 128 9.13 1.52 14.13
C HIS A 128 8.39 1.35 12.79
N VAL A 129 7.66 2.37 12.34
CA VAL A 129 7.17 2.48 10.96
C VAL A 129 8.02 3.50 10.22
N PHE A 130 8.80 3.05 9.23
CA PHE A 130 9.69 3.94 8.48
C PHE A 130 9.05 4.51 7.21
N LEU A 131 8.25 3.71 6.51
CA LEU A 131 7.51 4.12 5.33
C LEU A 131 6.01 3.96 5.63
N ASN A 132 5.29 5.07 5.80
CA ASN A 132 3.83 5.03 5.92
C ASN A 132 3.23 4.50 4.62
N VAL A 133 3.75 4.99 3.48
CA VAL A 133 3.39 4.56 2.14
C VAL A 133 4.65 4.29 1.33
N PHE A 134 4.58 3.38 0.38
CA PHE A 134 5.60 3.22 -0.65
C PHE A 134 4.99 2.81 -1.99
N PHE A 135 5.23 3.62 -3.02
CA PHE A 135 4.75 3.39 -4.40
C PHE A 135 5.66 2.45 -5.20
N GLY A 136 6.71 1.90 -4.57
CA GLY A 136 7.69 1.10 -5.27
C GLY A 136 8.74 1.94 -5.99
N LYS A 137 9.71 1.24 -6.57
CA LYS A 137 10.73 1.78 -7.46
C LYS A 137 11.23 0.66 -8.36
N PRO A 138 11.82 0.97 -9.53
CA PRO A 138 12.33 -0.05 -10.42
C PRO A 138 13.27 -1.04 -9.73
N GLY A 139 13.15 -2.32 -10.07
CA GLY A 139 13.93 -3.40 -9.48
C GLY A 139 13.26 -4.77 -9.57
N PRO A 140 13.85 -5.81 -8.96
CA PRO A 140 13.45 -7.21 -9.19
C PRO A 140 11.98 -7.56 -8.91
N TRP A 141 11.28 -6.76 -8.10
CA TRP A 141 9.90 -7.01 -7.70
C TRP A 141 8.88 -6.10 -8.40
N PHE A 142 9.32 -4.89 -8.76
CA PHE A 142 8.46 -3.90 -9.39
C PHE A 142 8.75 -3.77 -10.89
N GLU A 143 9.72 -4.51 -11.42
CA GLU A 143 10.25 -4.41 -12.79
C GLU A 143 10.62 -2.95 -13.10
N ASP A 144 10.16 -2.38 -14.21
CA ASP A 144 10.40 -0.98 -14.55
C ASP A 144 9.42 -0.03 -13.83
N CYS A 145 8.42 -0.56 -13.12
CA CYS A 145 7.25 0.16 -12.63
C CYS A 145 6.43 0.82 -13.75
N GLU A 146 6.50 0.39 -15.00
CA GLU A 146 5.92 1.17 -16.12
C GLU A 146 4.57 0.65 -16.63
N LEU A 147 3.95 -0.29 -15.93
CA LEU A 147 2.61 -0.78 -16.27
C LEU A 147 1.53 0.25 -15.92
N ASP A 148 0.38 0.17 -16.57
CA ASP A 148 -0.67 1.20 -16.48
C ASP A 148 -1.15 1.42 -15.03
N GLY A 149 -1.33 0.34 -14.29
CA GLY A 149 -1.67 0.33 -12.86
C GLY A 149 -0.57 0.86 -11.94
N ASP A 150 0.69 0.64 -12.30
CA ASP A 150 1.83 1.18 -11.56
C ASP A 150 1.90 2.70 -11.74
N LYS A 151 1.62 3.21 -12.96
CA LYS A 151 1.64 4.64 -13.32
C LYS A 151 0.51 5.44 -12.70
N ASN A 152 -0.68 4.87 -12.67
CA ASN A 152 -1.89 5.54 -12.19
C ASN A 152 -2.17 5.28 -10.70
N SER A 153 -1.26 4.62 -9.98
CA SER A 153 -1.40 4.37 -8.55
C SER A 153 -1.70 5.66 -7.78
N ILE A 154 -2.83 5.64 -7.07
CA ILE A 154 -3.39 6.79 -6.35
C ILE A 154 -4.28 6.31 -5.18
N PHE A 155 -4.34 7.10 -4.10
CA PHE A 155 -5.36 6.97 -3.05
C PHE A 155 -5.70 8.35 -2.46
N HIS A 156 -6.83 8.43 -1.75
CA HIS A 156 -7.35 9.62 -1.09
C HIS A 156 -7.15 9.53 0.43
N ASP A 157 -6.31 10.41 0.99
CA ASP A 157 -6.19 10.64 2.43
C ASP A 157 -7.26 11.63 2.88
N THR A 158 -8.39 11.09 3.31
CA THR A 158 -9.62 11.88 3.56
C THR A 158 -9.50 12.80 4.78
N ASP A 159 -8.71 12.42 5.78
CA ASP A 159 -8.61 13.14 7.06
C ASP A 159 -7.20 13.64 7.40
N GLY A 160 -6.20 13.32 6.57
CA GLY A 160 -4.81 13.71 6.76
C GLY A 160 -4.06 12.76 7.70
N SER A 161 -4.64 11.64 8.12
CA SER A 161 -3.98 10.69 9.02
C SER A 161 -2.77 10.00 8.38
N VAL A 162 -2.66 9.99 7.04
CA VAL A 162 -1.49 9.47 6.32
C VAL A 162 -0.43 10.53 6.09
N THR A 163 -0.85 11.68 5.57
CA THR A 163 0.01 12.70 4.96
C THR A 163 0.22 13.94 5.83
N GLY A 164 -0.68 14.18 6.80
CA GLY A 164 -0.80 15.45 7.52
C GLY A 164 -1.66 16.50 6.79
N TYR A 165 -2.07 16.24 5.55
CA TYR A 165 -2.95 17.12 4.76
C TYR A 165 -4.33 16.50 4.66
N LYS A 166 -5.34 17.19 5.22
CA LYS A 166 -6.73 16.76 5.10
C LYS A 166 -7.18 16.86 3.64
N ASP A 167 -7.98 15.88 3.21
CA ASP A 167 -8.61 15.85 1.88
C ASP A 167 -7.58 15.95 0.74
N ALA A 168 -6.54 15.12 0.83
CA ALA A 168 -5.42 15.13 -0.09
C ALA A 168 -5.32 13.79 -0.84
N TYR A 169 -4.95 13.86 -2.10
CA TYR A 169 -4.67 12.70 -2.93
C TYR A 169 -3.17 12.45 -2.97
N VAL A 170 -2.81 11.17 -2.86
CA VAL A 170 -1.42 10.73 -2.92
C VAL A 170 -1.28 9.81 -4.11
N GLY A 171 -0.41 10.18 -5.04
CA GLY A 171 -0.11 9.36 -6.21
C GLY A 171 1.38 9.20 -6.41
N ARG A 172 1.74 8.44 -7.45
CA ARG A 172 3.15 8.25 -7.83
C ARG A 172 3.80 9.58 -8.23
N ILE A 173 5.06 9.78 -7.84
CA ILE A 173 5.73 11.09 -7.96
C ILE A 173 5.80 11.64 -9.39
N ASP A 174 5.86 10.77 -10.39
CA ASP A 174 5.97 11.06 -11.82
C ASP A 174 4.62 10.94 -12.56
N ASN A 175 3.50 10.78 -11.86
CA ASN A 175 2.18 10.91 -12.46
C ASN A 175 1.87 12.39 -12.70
N TYR A 176 2.27 12.91 -13.86
CA TYR A 176 2.06 14.32 -14.20
C TYR A 176 0.60 14.69 -14.50
N LEU A 177 -0.30 13.72 -14.71
CA LEU A 177 -1.72 13.99 -14.96
C LEU A 177 -2.43 14.53 -13.72
N ILE A 178 -2.02 14.09 -12.53
CA ILE A 178 -2.65 14.52 -11.28
C ILE A 178 -1.97 15.74 -10.65
N ARG A 179 -0.80 16.15 -11.18
CA ARG A 179 0.03 17.17 -10.55
C ARG A 179 -0.41 18.58 -10.93
N HIS A 180 -0.36 19.46 -9.93
CA HIS A 180 -0.52 20.90 -10.07
C HIS A 180 0.58 21.62 -9.25
N PRO A 181 0.81 22.92 -9.44
CA PRO A 181 1.94 23.63 -8.83
C PRO A 181 2.01 23.58 -7.29
N SER A 182 0.88 23.38 -6.61
CA SER A 182 0.82 23.31 -5.14
C SER A 182 1.03 21.91 -4.58
N CYS A 183 1.23 20.90 -5.43
CA CYS A 183 1.53 19.55 -4.97
C CYS A 183 2.89 19.47 -4.26
N VAL A 184 2.98 18.65 -3.22
CA VAL A 184 4.19 18.44 -2.41
C VAL A 184 4.80 17.08 -2.73
N ASN A 185 6.10 17.06 -3.05
CA ASN A 185 6.82 15.80 -3.27
C ASN A 185 7.16 15.12 -1.94
N VAL A 186 6.84 13.83 -1.84
CA VAL A 186 7.26 12.96 -0.72
C VAL A 186 8.17 11.88 -1.29
N THR A 187 9.41 12.28 -1.61
CA THR A 187 10.40 11.44 -2.32
C THR A 187 10.69 10.12 -1.61
N LYS A 188 10.67 10.12 -0.27
CA LYS A 188 10.84 8.92 0.55
C LYS A 188 9.80 7.83 0.23
N TRP A 189 8.59 8.20 -0.19
CA TRP A 189 7.52 7.26 -0.56
C TRP A 189 7.46 6.99 -2.07
N ASN A 190 8.32 7.63 -2.86
CA ASN A 190 8.17 7.75 -4.31
C ASN A 190 6.81 8.36 -4.72
N ALA A 191 6.35 9.36 -3.96
CA ALA A 191 5.00 9.90 -4.06
C ALA A 191 4.96 11.43 -4.25
N VAL A 192 3.78 11.90 -4.65
CA VAL A 192 3.36 13.30 -4.61
C VAL A 192 2.03 13.40 -3.87
N VAL A 193 1.85 14.45 -3.07
CA VAL A 193 0.61 14.77 -2.34
C VAL A 193 0.00 16.02 -2.96
N CYS A 194 -1.25 15.94 -3.39
CA CYS A 194 -1.96 16.99 -4.12
C CYS A 194 -3.34 17.24 -3.51
N SER A 195 -3.78 18.49 -3.52
CA SER A 195 -5.16 18.85 -3.20
C SER A 195 -6.03 18.79 -4.45
N GLY A 196 -7.34 18.57 -4.30
CA GLY A 196 -8.27 18.70 -5.41
C GLY A 196 -9.24 17.53 -5.50
N ASN A 197 -9.96 17.45 -6.61
CA ASN A 197 -10.92 16.37 -6.87
C ASN A 197 -10.46 15.58 -8.09
N TYR A 198 -10.32 14.27 -7.93
CA TYR A 198 -9.89 13.37 -8.99
C TYR A 198 -10.98 12.34 -9.26
N ALA A 199 -11.21 12.07 -10.54
CA ALA A 199 -12.18 11.10 -11.00
C ALA A 199 -11.53 10.18 -12.04
N GLN A 200 -12.05 8.97 -12.14
CA GLN A 200 -11.72 8.04 -13.22
C GLN A 200 -12.76 8.19 -14.31
N VAL A 201 -12.32 8.33 -15.55
CA VAL A 201 -13.20 8.31 -16.72
C VAL A 201 -13.24 6.89 -17.24
N ASP A 202 -14.41 6.27 -17.13
CA ASP A 202 -14.70 5.00 -17.80
C ASP A 202 -15.48 5.30 -19.10
N ARG A 203 -15.12 4.60 -20.17
CA ARG A 203 -15.89 4.62 -21.41
C ARG A 203 -16.88 3.47 -21.36
N THR A 204 -18.06 3.74 -20.81
CA THR A 204 -19.23 2.92 -21.11
C THR A 204 -19.48 3.00 -22.62
N LEU A 205 -19.35 1.87 -23.32
CA LEU A 205 -20.00 1.73 -24.61
C LEU A 205 -21.50 1.82 -24.30
N CYS A 206 -22.09 2.99 -24.57
CA CYS A 206 -23.54 3.06 -24.71
C CYS A 206 -23.87 2.14 -25.88
N ASP A 207 -24.36 0.94 -25.58
CA ASP A 207 -25.03 0.12 -26.59
C ASP A 207 -26.19 0.97 -27.14
N ALA A 208 -26.07 1.32 -28.42
CA ALA A 208 -27.06 2.08 -29.17
C ALA A 208 -28.21 1.18 -29.64
#